data_AF-A0AA38UWX2-F1
#
_entry.id   AF-A0AA38UWX2-F1
#
_cell.length_a   1.000
_cell.length_b   1.000
_cell.length_c   1.000
_cell.angle_alpha   90.00
_cell.angle_beta   90.00
_cell.angle_gamma   90.00
#
_symmetry.space_group_name_H-M   'P 1'
#
loop_
_entity.id
_entity.type
_entity.pdbx_description
1 polymer ?
#
loop_
_entity_poly.entity_id
_entity_poly.type
_entity_poly.pdbx_seq_one_letter_code
_entity_poly.pdbx_strand_id
1 'polypeptide(L)'
;MSVLPDYAAPARLAAIGDVLVGQKLRLVGRMMCYDSTTGFISLLDKEDALLVDVTLCLDSSANVWLQDNFCSIQVIGHLEKCSASLAIILT
;
A
#
# COMPACT_ATOMS: atom_id res chain seq x y z
N MET A 1 20.21 15.61 16.86
CA MET A 1 19.55 16.16 15.66
C MET A 1 18.26 15.35 15.48
N SER A 2 17.10 15.98 15.58
CA SER A 2 15.83 15.30 15.31
C SER A 2 15.69 15.16 13.81
N VAL A 3 15.91 13.95 13.28
CA VAL A 3 15.61 13.62 11.88
C VAL A 3 14.08 13.72 11.76
N LEU A 4 13.58 14.69 11.01
CA LEU A 4 12.16 14.70 10.64
C LEU A 4 11.90 13.46 9.79
N PRO A 5 10.82 12.69 10.06
CA PRO A 5 10.50 11.52 9.26
C PRO A 5 10.28 11.93 7.81
N ASP A 6 10.82 11.12 6.88
CA ASP A 6 10.68 11.37 5.45
C ASP A 6 9.22 11.57 5.05
N TYR A 7 8.98 12.65 4.30
CA TYR A 7 7.66 13.06 3.83
C TYR A 7 7.10 12.04 2.83
N ALA A 8 5.87 11.57 3.07
CA ALA A 8 5.14 10.71 2.15
C ALA A 8 4.27 11.56 1.21
N ALA A 9 4.62 11.60 -0.08
CA ALA A 9 3.90 12.39 -1.06
C ALA A 9 2.49 11.82 -1.31
N PRO A 10 1.42 12.62 -1.24
CA PRO A 10 0.09 12.14 -1.57
C PRO A 10 -0.01 11.85 -3.06
N ALA A 11 -0.51 10.67 -3.42
CA ALA A 11 -0.71 10.28 -4.81
C ALA A 11 -2.06 9.57 -4.99
N ARG A 12 -2.54 9.52 -6.23
CA ARG A 12 -3.70 8.71 -6.65
C ARG A 12 -3.19 7.42 -7.29
N LEU A 13 -3.96 6.34 -7.18
CA LEU A 13 -3.59 5.06 -7.82
C LEU A 13 -3.45 5.22 -9.34
N ALA A 14 -4.35 5.99 -9.97
CA ALA A 14 -4.28 6.34 -11.40
C ALA A 14 -2.99 7.08 -11.84
N ALA A 15 -2.25 7.67 -10.89
CA ALA A 15 -0.99 8.37 -11.16
C ALA A 15 0.24 7.50 -10.89
N ILE A 16 0.06 6.25 -10.44
CA ILE A 16 1.14 5.33 -10.15
C ILE A 16 1.79 4.86 -11.45
N GLY A 17 3.11 4.98 -11.52
CA GLY A 17 3.91 4.56 -12.66
C GLY A 17 5.39 4.60 -12.33
N ASP A 18 6.23 4.24 -13.30
CA ASP A 18 7.68 4.04 -13.11
C ASP A 18 8.41 5.29 -12.58
N VAL A 19 7.89 6.51 -12.84
CA VAL A 19 8.48 7.78 -12.36
C VAL A 19 8.44 7.92 -10.83
N LEU A 20 7.51 7.23 -10.17
CA LEU A 20 7.33 7.29 -8.72
C LEU A 20 8.04 6.17 -7.97
N VAL A 21 8.72 5.25 -8.68
CA VAL A 21 9.43 4.12 -8.06
C VAL A 21 10.56 4.64 -7.16
N GLY A 22 10.68 4.06 -5.98
CA GLY A 22 11.60 4.47 -4.92
C GLY A 22 11.10 5.64 -4.07
N GLN A 23 9.97 6.27 -4.41
CA GLN A 23 9.41 7.36 -3.60
C GLN A 23 8.52 6.84 -2.49
N LYS A 24 8.55 7.53 -1.35
CA LYS A 24 7.61 7.33 -0.25
C LYS A 24 6.28 8.01 -0.58
N LEU A 25 5.21 7.24 -0.66
CA LEU A 25 3.88 7.69 -1.07
C LEU A 25 2.86 7.47 0.03
N ARG A 26 1.81 8.29 0.01
CA ARG A 26 0.58 8.10 0.78
C ARG A 26 -0.60 7.96 -0.17
N LEU A 27 -1.20 6.78 -0.18
CA LEU A 27 -2.36 6.44 -1.01
C LEU A 27 -3.61 6.19 -0.16
N VAL A 28 -4.77 6.32 -0.78
CA VAL A 28 -6.06 5.92 -0.22
C VAL A 28 -6.77 5.08 -1.26
N GLY A 29 -7.38 3.98 -0.83
CA GLY A 29 -8.16 3.11 -1.69
C GLY A 29 -8.97 2.10 -0.88
N ARG A 30 -9.71 1.25 -1.57
CA ARG A 30 -10.47 0.15 -0.97
C ARG A 30 -9.64 -1.11 -0.93
N MET A 31 -9.57 -1.76 0.23
CA MET A 31 -8.99 -3.09 0.35
C MET A 31 -9.97 -4.11 -0.25
N MET A 32 -9.58 -4.73 -1.36
CA MET A 32 -10.41 -5.72 -2.05
C MET A 32 -10.23 -7.13 -1.50
N CYS A 33 -8.99 -7.49 -1.21
CA CYS A 33 -8.63 -8.80 -0.67
C CYS A 33 -7.29 -8.72 0.06
N TYR A 34 -7.07 -9.71 0.93
CA TYR A 34 -5.82 -10.01 1.60
C TYR A 34 -5.44 -11.45 1.34
N ASP A 35 -4.19 -11.70 0.94
CA ASP A 35 -3.61 -13.04 0.86
C ASP A 35 -2.67 -13.26 2.04
N SER A 36 -3.08 -14.10 2.98
CA SER A 36 -2.30 -14.44 4.17
C SER A 36 -1.06 -15.27 3.89
N THR A 37 -0.95 -15.88 2.70
CA THR A 37 0.23 -16.65 2.31
C THR A 37 1.37 -15.73 1.93
N THR A 38 1.05 -14.62 1.27
CA THR A 38 2.04 -13.71 0.70
C THR A 38 2.16 -12.38 1.44
N GLY A 39 1.19 -12.05 2.30
CA GLY A 39 1.19 -10.78 3.03
C GLY A 39 0.77 -9.59 2.18
N PHE A 40 0.19 -9.81 0.98
CA PHE A 40 -0.28 -8.74 0.11
C PHE A 40 -1.76 -8.46 0.30
N ILE A 41 -2.11 -7.18 0.20
CA ILE A 41 -3.48 -6.74 -0.09
C ILE A 41 -3.57 -6.15 -1.49
N SER A 42 -4.77 -6.18 -2.06
CA SER A 42 -5.10 -5.42 -3.27
C SER A 42 -5.83 -4.14 -2.89
N LEU A 43 -5.20 -3.00 -3.17
CA LEU A 43 -5.77 -1.66 -2.98
C LEU A 43 -6.38 -1.17 -4.29
N LEU A 44 -7.66 -0.82 -4.29
CA LEU A 44 -8.39 -0.40 -5.49
C LEU A 44 -8.90 1.04 -5.37
N ASP A 45 -8.75 1.81 -6.44
CA ASP A 45 -9.44 3.09 -6.66
C ASP A 45 -9.99 3.11 -8.09
N LYS A 46 -11.32 3.02 -8.21
CA LYS A 46 -12.03 2.88 -9.49
C LYS A 46 -11.55 1.65 -10.29
N GLU A 47 -10.80 1.88 -11.36
CA GLU A 47 -10.29 0.86 -12.29
C GLU A 47 -8.81 0.55 -12.06
N ASP A 48 -8.15 1.31 -11.16
CA ASP A 48 -6.73 1.17 -10.86
C ASP A 48 -6.54 0.34 -9.59
N ALA A 49 -5.68 -0.67 -9.67
CA ALA A 49 -5.32 -1.53 -8.54
C ALA A 49 -3.82 -1.50 -8.28
N LEU A 50 -3.45 -1.62 -7.01
CA LEU A 50 -2.07 -1.69 -6.56
C LEU A 50 -1.91 -2.78 -5.52
N LEU A 51 -0.88 -3.61 -5.67
CA LEU A 51 -0.48 -4.55 -4.62
C LEU A 51 0.22 -3.79 -3.50
N VAL A 52 -0.12 -4.11 -2.26
CA VAL A 52 0.52 -3.51 -1.09
C VAL A 52 1.02 -4.62 -0.20
N ASP A 53 2.34 -4.65 0.03
CA ASP A 53 2.94 -5.55 1.01
C ASP A 53 2.65 -5.01 2.41
N VAL A 54 1.87 -5.76 3.18
CA VAL A 54 1.50 -5.40 4.55
C VAL A 54 2.20 -6.27 5.58
N THR A 55 3.16 -7.11 5.20
CA THR A 55 3.79 -8.12 6.07
C THR A 55 4.33 -7.52 7.37
N LEU A 56 4.86 -6.29 7.33
CA LEU A 56 5.39 -5.57 8.50
C LEU A 56 4.34 -4.79 9.30
N CYS A 57 3.10 -4.69 8.81
CA CYS A 57 2.01 -3.95 9.42
C CYS A 57 0.96 -4.84 10.09
N LEU A 58 1.18 -6.16 10.11
CA LEU A 58 0.28 -7.11 10.74
C LEU A 58 0.62 -7.25 12.23
N ASP A 59 -0.24 -6.71 13.08
CA ASP A 59 -0.20 -6.92 14.52
C ASP A 59 -1.41 -7.75 15.01
N SER A 60 -1.55 -7.92 16.33
CA SER A 60 -2.66 -8.65 16.93
C SER A 60 -4.03 -8.02 16.67
N SER A 61 -4.08 -6.73 16.28
CA SER A 61 -5.29 -5.99 15.93
C SER A 61 -5.61 -6.05 14.43
N ALA A 62 -4.68 -6.54 13.60
CA ALA A 62 -4.82 -6.47 12.15
C ALA A 62 -6.02 -7.25 11.60
N ASN A 63 -6.44 -8.32 12.29
CA ASN A 63 -7.64 -9.08 11.93
C ASN A 63 -8.91 -8.22 11.81
N VAL A 64 -9.00 -7.10 12.53
CA VAL A 64 -10.18 -6.21 12.49
C VAL A 64 -10.35 -5.58 11.10
N TRP A 65 -9.25 -5.16 10.47
CA TRP A 65 -9.31 -4.52 9.15
C TRP A 65 -9.09 -5.49 8.00
N LEU A 66 -8.31 -6.56 8.21
CA LEU A 66 -8.09 -7.60 7.19
C LEU A 66 -9.35 -8.38 6.81
N GLN A 67 -10.30 -8.50 7.74
CA GLN A 67 -11.58 -9.18 7.47
C GLN A 67 -12.66 -8.23 6.96
N ASP A 68 -12.44 -6.92 7.01
CA ASP A 68 -13.40 -5.92 6.56
C ASP A 68 -13.25 -5.71 5.04
N ASN A 69 -13.96 -6.55 4.29
CA ASN A 69 -13.97 -6.46 2.83
C ASN A 69 -14.47 -5.09 2.37
N PHE A 70 -13.76 -4.47 1.42
CA PHE A 70 -14.08 -3.17 0.84
C PHE A 70 -13.92 -1.97 1.78
N CYS A 71 -13.28 -2.13 2.94
CA CYS A 71 -12.94 -0.99 3.79
C CYS A 71 -12.01 -0.01 3.06
N SER A 72 -12.19 1.28 3.31
CA SER A 72 -11.28 2.31 2.79
C SER A 72 -10.11 2.46 3.75
N ILE A 73 -8.90 2.25 3.22
CA ILE A 73 -7.67 2.32 4.00
C ILE A 73 -6.72 3.37 3.43
N GLN A 74 -5.86 3.89 4.29
CA GLN A 74 -4.72 4.73 3.92
C GLN A 74 -3.44 3.91 4.03
N VAL A 75 -2.61 3.96 2.99
CA VAL A 75 -1.37 3.20 2.86
C VAL A 75 -0.21 4.18 2.77
N ILE A 76 0.85 3.97 3.55
CA ILE A 76 2.06 4.82 3.56
C ILE A 76 3.30 3.94 3.42
N GLY A 77 3.97 3.97 2.27
CA GLY A 77 5.15 3.15 2.04
C GLY A 77 5.92 3.58 0.80
N HIS A 78 6.96 2.83 0.45
CA HIS A 78 7.77 3.07 -0.73
C HIS A 78 7.18 2.33 -1.94
N LEU A 79 7.06 3.00 -3.08
CA LEU A 79 6.66 2.33 -4.32
C LEU A 79 7.84 1.53 -4.87
N GLU A 80 7.64 0.24 -5.06
CA GLU A 80 8.63 -0.68 -5.62
C GLU A 80 8.11 -1.36 -6.90
N LYS A 81 9.06 -1.80 -7.72
CA LYS A 81 8.80 -2.55 -8.93
C LYS A 81 8.93 -4.03 -8.64
N CYS A 82 7.81 -4.75 -8.70
CA CYS A 82 7.81 -6.21 -8.71
C CYS A 82 8.02 -6.70 -10.15
N SER A 83 8.62 -7.88 -10.33
CA SER A 83 9.00 -8.42 -11.64
C SER A 83 7.84 -8.55 -12.64
N ALA A 84 6.59 -8.57 -12.15
CA ALA A 84 5.38 -8.63 -12.96
C ALA A 84 4.39 -7.46 -12.75
N SER A 85 4.60 -6.55 -11.78
CA SER A 85 3.63 -5.49 -11.41
C SER A 85 4.26 -4.41 -10.51
N LEU A 86 3.57 -3.29 -10.24
CA LEU A 86 3.99 -2.33 -9.21
C LEU A 86 3.41 -2.69 -7.84
N ALA A 87 4.14 -2.43 -6.77
CA ALA A 87 3.68 -2.64 -5.40
C ALA A 87 4.13 -1.52 -4.46
N ILE A 88 3.38 -1.23 -3.40
CA ILE A 88 3.90 -0.43 -2.28
C ILE A 88 4.40 -1.36 -1.19
N ILE A 89 5.64 -1.17 -0.76
CA ILE A 89 6.21 -1.82 0.41
C ILE A 89 6.07 -0.89 1.61
N LEU A 90 5.36 -1.38 2.63
CA LEU A 90 5.25 -0.70 3.91
C LEU A 90 6.51 -1.01 4.74
N THR A 91 7.49 -0.10 4.68
CA THR A 91 8.73 -0.13 5.49
C THR A 91 8.69 0.87 6.63
#